data_AF-A0A0D0KZY4-F1
#
_entry.id   AF-A0A0D0KZY4-F1
#
_cell.length_a   1.000
_cell.length_b   1.000
_cell.length_c   1.000
_cell.angle_alpha   90.00
_cell.angle_beta   90.00
_cell.angle_gamma   90.00
#
_symmetry.space_group_name_H-M   'P 1'
#
loop_
_entity.id
_entity.type
_entity.pdbx_description
1 polymer ?
#
loop_
_entity_poly.entity_id
_entity_poly.type
_entity_poly.pdbx_seq_one_letter_code
_entity_poly.pdbx_strand_id
1 'polypeptide(L)' 'MGIRETFASNLREIRLKRGLSQEELAHRADIHRTYVSSLERCQYSATIDMVETLARILEVEPADLLKARSAI' A
#
# COMPACT_ATOMS: atom_id res chain seq x y z
N MET A 1 0.21 -16.61 -1.34
CA MET A 1 0.56 -15.33 -0.67
C MET A 1 -0.46 -15.10 0.43
N GLY A 2 -0.05 -14.69 1.62
CA GLY A 2 -0.98 -14.27 2.67
C GLY A 2 -1.53 -12.87 2.40
N ILE A 3 -2.45 -12.42 3.27
CA ILE A 3 -3.09 -11.11 3.13
C ILE A 3 -2.07 -9.95 3.23
N ARG A 4 -1.02 -10.12 4.04
CA ARG A 4 0.03 -9.12 4.21
C ARG A 4 0.90 -8.97 2.97
N GLU A 5 1.29 -10.08 2.35
CA GLU A 5 2.07 -10.07 1.11
C GLU A 5 1.23 -9.52 -0.05
N THR A 6 -0.08 -9.82 -0.05
CA THR A 6 -1.03 -9.27 -1.03
C THR A 6 -1.10 -7.74 -0.89
N PHE A 7 -1.27 -7.23 0.32
CA PHE A 7 -1.25 -5.80 0.62
C PHE A 7 0.06 -5.14 0.17
N ALA A 8 1.20 -5.70 0.57
CA ALA A 8 2.52 -5.15 0.23
C ALA A 8 2.74 -5.05 -1.28
N SER A 9 2.37 -6.10 -2.02
CA SER A 9 2.46 -6.15 -3.47
C SER A 9 1.54 -5.13 -4.15
N ASN A 10 0.26 -5.10 -3.75
CA ASN A 10 -0.74 -4.21 -4.33
C ASN A 10 -0.43 -2.74 -4.04
N LEU A 11 0.00 -2.41 -2.82
CA LEU A 11 0.43 -1.07 -2.44
C LEU A 11 1.52 -0.55 -3.37
N ARG A 12 2.57 -1.35 -3.59
CA ARG A 12 3.68 -0.99 -4.48
C ARG A 12 3.21 -0.80 -5.91
N GLU A 13 2.42 -1.73 -6.43
CA GLU A 13 1.96 -1.69 -7.82
C GLU A 13 1.07 -0.47 -8.07
N ILE A 14 0.08 -0.24 -7.21
CA ILE A 14 -0.85 0.88 -7.34
C ILE A 14 -0.10 2.20 -7.18
N ARG A 15 0.81 2.32 -6.20
CA ARG A 15 1.66 3.51 -6.05
C ARG A 15 2.43 3.83 -7.33
N LEU A 16 3.05 2.83 -7.95
CA LEU A 16 3.79 3.01 -9.20
C LEU A 16 2.87 3.39 -10.37
N LYS A 17 1.67 2.80 -10.48
CA LYS A 17 0.66 3.19 -11.48
C LYS A 17 0.18 4.64 -11.30
N ARG A 18 0.17 5.14 -10.07
CA ARG A 18 -0.14 6.54 -9.74
C ARG A 18 1.06 7.49 -9.95
N GLY A 19 2.21 6.98 -10.38
CA GLY A 19 3.42 7.79 -10.60
C GLY A 19 4.04 8.35 -9.33
N LEU A 20 3.67 7.83 -8.16
CA LEU A 20 4.15 8.35 -6.88
C LEU A 20 5.46 7.67 -6.46
N SER A 21 6.42 8.45 -5.95
CA SER A 21 7.56 7.91 -5.22
C SER A 21 7.13 7.43 -3.83
N GLN A 22 7.96 6.63 -3.15
CA GLN A 22 7.71 6.29 -1.74
C GLN A 22 7.68 7.53 -0.85
N GLU A 23 8.52 8.52 -1.16
CA GLU A 23 8.63 9.76 -0.41
C GLU A 23 7.39 10.63 -0.58
N GLU A 24 6.86 10.72 -1.81
CA GLU A 24 5.62 11.44 -2.10
C GLU A 24 4.40 10.78 -1.42
N LEU A 25 4.29 9.45 -1.48
CA LEU A 25 3.23 8.73 -0.78
C LEU A 25 3.33 8.94 0.74
N ALA A 26 4.53 8.87 1.28
CA ALA A 26 4.79 9.05 2.70
C ALA A 26 4.42 10.47 3.16
N HIS A 27 4.82 11.48 2.38
CA HIS A 27 4.48 12.88 2.63
C HIS A 27 2.96 13.10 2.62
N ARG A 28 2.24 12.57 1.63
CA ARG A 28 0.77 12.68 1.57
C ARG A 28 0.05 11.93 2.71
N ALA A 29 0.65 10.87 3.23
CA ALA A 29 0.10 10.06 4.32
C ALA A 29 0.55 10.51 5.71
N ASP A 30 1.34 11.59 5.81
CA ASP A 30 1.94 12.09 7.06
C ASP A 30 2.69 10.99 7.84
N ILE A 31 3.49 10.20 7.11
CA ILE A 31 4.32 9.12 7.68
C ILE A 31 5.76 9.22 7.17
N HIS A 32 6.67 8.53 7.86
CA HIS A 32 8.05 8.46 7.41
C HIS A 32 8.20 7.56 6.17
N ARG A 33 9.01 7.96 5.18
CA ARG A 33 9.29 7.18 3.96
C ARG A 33 9.73 5.74 4.24
N THR A 34 10.48 5.53 5.33
CA THR A 34 10.93 4.18 5.73
C THR A 34 9.76 3.28 6.12
N TYR A 35 8.67 3.83 6.67
CA TYR A 35 7.47 3.06 6.98
C TYR A 35 6.80 2.55 5.69
N VAL A 36 6.65 3.42 4.67
CA VAL A 36 6.16 3.00 3.34
C VAL A 36 7.04 1.89 2.75
N SER A 37 8.37 2.06 2.80
CA SER A 37 9.30 1.02 2.32
C SER A 37 9.16 -0.31 3.08
N SER A 38 8.93 -0.26 4.40
CA SER A 38 8.71 -1.46 5.20
C SER A 38 7.35 -2.12 4.92
N LEU A 39 6.31 -1.34 4.65
CA LEU A 39 5.00 -1.86 4.23
C LEU A 39 5.10 -2.58 2.88
N GLU A 40 5.75 -1.98 1.87
CA GLU A 40 5.94 -2.60 0.55
C GLU A 40 6.82 -3.85 0.56
N ARG A 41 7.66 -4.01 1.59
CA ARG A 41 8.48 -5.21 1.82
C ARG A 41 7.85 -6.20 2.79
N CYS A 42 6.60 -5.99 3.20
CA CYS A 42 5.86 -6.83 4.15
C CYS A 42 6.55 -6.98 5.52
N GLN A 43 7.42 -6.05 5.92
CA GLN A 43 8.12 -6.10 7.21
C GLN A 43 7.21 -5.71 8.37
N TYR A 44 6.27 -4.78 8.14
CA TYR A 44 5.23 -4.41 9.10
C TYR A 44 3.84 -4.72 8.56
N SER A 45 2.88 -4.85 9.48
CA SER A 45 1.46 -4.87 9.14
C SER A 45 0.93 -3.44 9.17
N ALA A 46 0.20 -3.04 8.15
CA ALA A 46 -0.61 -1.82 8.21
C ALA A 46 -1.78 -2.03 9.17
N THR A 47 -2.14 -0.99 9.92
CA THR A 47 -3.44 -0.93 10.62
C THR A 47 -4.55 -0.75 9.59
N ILE A 48 -5.80 -1.04 9.95
CA ILE A 48 -6.95 -0.80 9.07
C ILE A 48 -7.06 0.68 8.68
N ASP A 49 -6.85 1.60 9.62
CA ASP A 49 -6.86 3.05 9.36
C ASP A 49 -5.76 3.47 8.36
N MET A 50 -4.59 2.82 8.42
CA MET A 50 -3.51 3.06 7.45
C MET A 50 -3.88 2.52 6.08
N VAL A 51 -4.54 1.36 5.98
CA VAL A 51 -5.06 0.86 4.70
C VAL A 51 -6.06 1.85 4.09
N GLU A 52 -7.00 2.36 4.89
CA GLU A 52 -7.96 3.37 4.43
C GLU A 52 -7.26 4.66 3.97
N THR A 53 -6.30 5.16 4.76
CA THR A 53 -5.54 6.38 4.45
C THR A 53 -4.78 6.24 3.13
N LEU A 54 -4.06 5.14 2.95
CA LEU A 54 -3.31 4.89 1.72
C LEU A 54 -4.23 4.70 0.52
N ALA A 55 -5.35 3.99 0.68
CA ALA A 55 -6.35 3.82 -0.37
C ALA A 55 -6.91 5.16 -0.86
N ARG A 56 -7.24 6.07 0.08
CA ARG A 56 -7.72 7.42 -0.22
C ARG A 56 -6.71 8.24 -1.03
N ILE A 57 -5.44 8.23 -0.62
CA ILE A 57 -4.36 8.96 -1.31
C ILE A 57 -4.09 8.39 -2.71
N LEU A 58 -4.21 7.06 -2.84
CA LEU A 58 -4.05 6.35 -4.10
C LEU A 58 -5.33 6.33 -4.94
N GLU A 59 -6.41 6.96 -4.47
CA GLU A 59 -7.73 7.03 -5.11
C GLU A 59 -8.25 5.65 -5.56
N VAL A 60 -8.17 4.66 -4.67
CA VAL A 60 -8.68 3.30 -4.87
C VAL A 60 -9.52 2.88 -3.67
N GLU A 61 -10.28 1.79 -3.81
CA GLU A 61 -10.98 1.21 -2.67
C GLU A 61 -9.98 0.47 -1.75
N PRO A 62 -10.17 0.48 -0.41
CA PRO A 62 -9.32 -0.32 0.50
C PRO A 62 -9.25 -1.80 0.13
N ALA A 63 -10.34 -2.33 -0.46
CA ALA A 63 -10.40 -3.71 -0.94
C ALA A 63 -9.40 -3.98 -2.09
N ASP A 64 -9.08 -2.99 -2.93
CA ASP A 64 -8.12 -3.16 -4.02
C ASP A 64 -6.70 -3.39 -3.49
N LEU A 65 -6.38 -2.86 -2.31
CA LEU A 65 -5.11 -3.14 -1.63
C LEU A 65 -5.08 -4.57 -1.07
N LEU A 66 -6.23 -5.15 -0.71
CA LEU A 66 -6.32 -6.46 -0.04
C LEU A 66 -6.68 -7.63 -0.97
N LYS A 67 -7.14 -7.34 -2.18
CA LYS A 67 -7.63 -8.35 -3.13
C LYS A 67 -6.48 -9.18 -3.68
N ALA A 68 -6.49 -10.48 -3.40
CA ALA A 68 -5.60 -11.42 -4.05
C ALA A 68 -5.95 -11.51 -5.54
N ARG A 69 -4.94 -11.54 -6.40
CA ARG A 69 -5.17 -11.88 -7.81
C ARG A 69 -5.44 -13.37 -7.88
N SER A 70 -6.63 -13.75 -8.30
CA SER A 70 -6.90 -15.12 -8.71
C SER A 70 -5.96 -15.45 -9.87
N ALA A 71 -5.09 -16.44 -9.69
CA ALA A 71 -4.45 -17.08 -10.82
C ALA A 71 -5.56 -17.71 -11.67
N ILE A 72 -5.55 -17.40 -12.98
CA ILE A 72 -6.34 -18.12 -13.98
C ILE A 72 -5.63 -19.46 -14.22
#